data_AF-A0A6A6IYD2-F1
#
_entry.id   AF-A0A6A6IYD2-F1
#
_cell.length_a   1.000
_cell.length_b   1.000
_cell.length_c   1.000
_cell.angle_alpha   90.00
_cell.angle_beta   90.00
_cell.angle_gamma   90.00
#
_symmetry.space_group_name_H-M   'P 1'
#
loop_
_entity.id
_entity.type
_entity.pdbx_description
1 polymer ?
#
loop_
_entity_poly.entity_id
_entity_poly.type
_entity_poly.pdbx_seq_one_letter_code
_entity_poly.pdbx_strand_id
1 'polypeptide(L)'
;MAFSFLPLFAFLFSVSISGVYSEYTNLPDVAPGVFNVSARIEITTTVAAAWDALTDFPNYSKWNPFVRAAIAVSITNLTLPEQRPVENDRLFFRVQIPPLPLPVDEDTPDNPLHTQFAYENVTHVQPDLGRLAWAYQSPEILLEAERWQALSDIGGGKVLYESREVYHGALASTLEALYGEGLQEAFEGQAKGLKLLLEETL
;
A
#
# COMPACT_ATOMS: atom_id res chain seq x y z
N MET A 1 61.53 25.97 -28.85
CA MET A 1 60.83 24.68 -28.69
C MET A 1 59.81 24.85 -27.58
N ALA A 2 58.54 25.01 -27.94
CA ALA A 2 57.44 25.10 -26.98
C ALA A 2 56.62 23.80 -27.10
N PHE A 3 56.52 23.05 -26.01
CA PHE A 3 55.68 21.86 -25.90
C PHE A 3 54.30 22.30 -25.40
N SER A 4 53.26 22.13 -26.24
CA SER A 4 51.87 22.28 -25.82
C SER A 4 51.36 20.94 -25.30
N PHE A 5 50.96 20.91 -24.02
CA PHE A 5 50.25 19.81 -23.39
C PHE A 5 48.75 19.88 -23.75
N LEU A 6 48.18 18.80 -24.26
CA LEU A 6 46.72 18.62 -24.35
C LEU A 6 46.17 18.13 -22.99
N PRO A 7 45.00 18.61 -22.53
CA PRO A 7 44.35 18.06 -21.35
C PRO A 7 43.55 16.81 -21.72
N LEU A 8 43.76 15.73 -20.97
CA LEU A 8 42.99 14.49 -21.04
C LEU A 8 41.66 14.70 -20.30
N PHE A 9 40.55 14.81 -21.03
CA PHE A 9 39.21 14.81 -20.43
C PHE A 9 38.84 13.38 -20.02
N ALA A 10 38.80 13.11 -18.72
CA ALA A 10 38.27 11.87 -18.17
C ALA A 10 36.73 11.93 -18.16
N PHE A 11 36.09 11.14 -19.01
CA PHE A 11 34.64 10.92 -18.96
C PHE A 11 34.34 9.98 -17.78
N LEU A 12 33.74 10.53 -16.70
CA LEU A 12 33.12 9.72 -15.66
C LEU A 12 31.77 9.23 -16.17
N PHE A 13 31.69 7.96 -16.59
CA PHE A 13 30.44 7.27 -16.80
C PHE A 13 29.75 7.08 -15.45
N SER A 14 28.68 7.84 -15.20
CA SER A 14 27.74 7.52 -14.13
C SER A 14 26.94 6.28 -14.55
N VAL A 15 27.27 5.12 -13.97
CA VAL A 15 26.43 3.94 -14.07
C VAL A 15 25.23 4.16 -13.18
N SER A 16 24.10 4.55 -13.77
CA SER A 16 22.81 4.51 -13.09
C SER A 16 22.47 3.06 -12.82
N ILE A 17 22.55 2.62 -11.57
CA ILE A 17 22.01 1.33 -11.14
C ILE A 17 20.49 1.49 -11.15
N SER A 18 19.86 1.18 -12.28
CA SER A 18 18.42 0.92 -12.30
C SER A 18 18.19 -0.31 -11.42
N GLY A 19 17.49 -0.14 -10.30
CA GLY A 19 17.09 -1.27 -9.47
C GLY A 19 16.36 -2.30 -10.35
N VAL A 20 16.90 -3.51 -10.42
CA VAL A 20 16.23 -4.63 -11.08
C VAL A 20 15.10 -5.04 -10.16
N TYR A 21 13.91 -4.46 -10.37
CA TYR A 21 12.70 -4.99 -9.75
C TYR A 21 12.44 -6.37 -10.35
N SER A 22 12.14 -7.35 -9.49
CA SER A 22 11.68 -8.67 -9.95
C SER A 22 10.54 -8.50 -10.96
N GLU A 23 10.51 -9.23 -12.08
CA GLU A 23 9.34 -9.24 -12.98
C GLU A 23 8.16 -10.03 -12.41
N TYR A 24 8.41 -10.83 -11.36
CA TYR A 24 7.39 -11.62 -10.69
C TYR A 24 6.39 -10.75 -9.93
N THR A 25 5.10 -11.06 -10.02
CA THR A 25 4.05 -10.49 -9.15
C THR A 25 3.28 -11.61 -8.48
N ASN A 26 2.90 -11.39 -7.23
CA ASN A 26 1.99 -12.27 -6.50
C ASN A 26 0.57 -11.70 -6.38
N LEU A 27 0.31 -10.54 -6.99
CA LEU A 27 -1.05 -10.06 -7.18
C LEU A 27 -1.78 -10.94 -8.20
N PRO A 28 -3.09 -11.23 -8.02
CA PRO A 28 -3.87 -11.94 -9.02
C PRO A 28 -4.04 -11.11 -10.29
N ASP A 29 -4.36 -11.74 -11.42
CA ASP A 29 -4.79 -11.01 -12.60
C ASP A 29 -6.19 -10.43 -12.37
N VAL A 30 -6.37 -9.14 -12.64
CA VAL A 30 -7.65 -8.44 -12.54
C VAL A 30 -7.92 -7.69 -13.84
N ALA A 31 -9.21 -7.54 -14.20
CA ALA A 31 -9.58 -6.78 -15.37
C ALA A 31 -9.15 -5.31 -15.24
N PRO A 32 -8.73 -4.64 -16.33
CA PRO A 32 -8.45 -3.22 -16.28
C PRO A 32 -9.71 -2.43 -15.88
N GLY A 33 -9.52 -1.37 -15.09
CA GLY A 33 -10.57 -0.43 -14.69
C GLY A 33 -10.45 0.90 -15.39
N VAL A 34 -11.20 1.89 -14.89
CA VAL A 34 -11.11 3.29 -15.33
C VAL A 34 -9.74 3.85 -14.97
N PHE A 35 -9.30 3.60 -13.74
CA PHE A 35 -7.94 3.87 -13.28
C PHE A 35 -7.55 2.88 -12.18
N ASN A 36 -6.27 2.85 -11.83
CA ASN A 36 -5.76 2.08 -10.71
C ASN A 36 -4.70 2.86 -9.94
N VAL A 37 -4.52 2.49 -8.68
CA VAL A 37 -3.40 2.93 -7.86
C VAL A 37 -2.66 1.71 -7.32
N SER A 38 -1.35 1.84 -7.15
CA SER A 38 -0.54 0.71 -6.72
C SER A 38 0.75 1.11 -6.01
N ALA A 39 1.28 0.20 -5.21
CA ALA A 39 2.61 0.32 -4.63
C ALA A 39 3.33 -1.02 -4.71
N ARG A 40 4.65 -0.95 -4.85
CA ARG A 40 5.54 -2.11 -4.94
C ARG A 40 6.88 -1.76 -4.32
N ILE A 41 7.32 -2.51 -3.31
CA ILE A 41 8.58 -2.25 -2.60
C ILE A 41 9.19 -3.52 -2.02
N GLU A 42 10.52 -3.57 -1.98
CA GLU A 42 11.26 -4.61 -1.25
C GLU A 42 11.49 -4.18 0.21
N ILE A 43 11.26 -5.10 1.14
CA ILE A 43 11.43 -4.92 2.58
C ILE A 43 12.35 -6.01 3.10
N THR A 44 13.39 -5.63 3.83
CA THR A 44 14.30 -6.56 4.49
C THR A 44 13.61 -7.09 5.74
N THR A 45 12.96 -8.26 5.62
CA THR A 45 12.12 -8.85 6.66
C THR A 45 11.73 -10.29 6.28
N THR A 46 10.84 -10.91 7.04
CA THR A 46 10.24 -12.21 6.71
C THR A 46 8.78 -12.05 6.31
N VAL A 47 8.24 -12.97 5.51
CA VAL A 47 6.82 -12.95 5.12
C VAL A 47 5.91 -12.99 6.36
N ALA A 48 6.28 -13.75 7.38
CA ALA A 48 5.52 -13.85 8.62
C ALA A 48 5.44 -12.50 9.36
N ALA A 49 6.55 -11.79 9.51
CA ALA A 49 6.58 -10.48 10.16
C ALA A 49 5.80 -9.43 9.35
N ALA A 50 5.95 -9.43 8.02
CA ALA A 50 5.21 -8.53 7.15
C ALA A 50 3.70 -8.83 7.16
N TRP A 51 3.31 -10.11 7.19
CA TRP A 51 1.92 -10.53 7.28
C TRP A 51 1.30 -10.13 8.62
N ASP A 52 2.00 -10.34 9.73
CA ASP A 52 1.52 -9.95 11.06
C ASP A 52 1.29 -8.43 11.13
N ALA A 53 2.26 -7.62 10.68
CA ALA A 53 2.11 -6.16 10.61
C ALA A 53 0.97 -5.70 9.68
N LEU A 54 0.81 -6.36 8.52
CA LEU A 54 -0.24 -6.03 7.55
C LEU A 54 -1.64 -6.43 8.04
N THR A 55 -1.75 -7.39 8.97
CA THR A 55 -3.05 -7.89 9.47
C THR A 55 -3.41 -7.38 10.86
N ASP A 56 -2.50 -6.67 11.53
CA ASP A 56 -2.68 -6.10 12.86
C ASP A 56 -3.38 -4.74 12.85
N PHE A 57 -4.68 -4.74 12.56
CA PHE A 57 -5.48 -3.50 12.45
C PHE A 57 -5.42 -2.57 13.67
N PRO A 58 -5.41 -3.05 14.94
CA PRO A 58 -5.29 -2.18 16.11
C PRO A 58 -4.04 -1.30 16.10
N ASN A 59 -2.97 -1.73 15.44
CA ASN A 59 -1.68 -1.04 15.43
C ASN A 59 -1.38 -0.33 14.09
N TYR A 60 -2.33 -0.26 13.16
CA TYR A 60 -2.12 0.40 11.87
C TYR A 60 -1.65 1.86 12.00
N SER A 61 -2.23 2.64 12.91
CA SER A 61 -1.87 4.05 13.10
C SER A 61 -0.42 4.26 13.55
N LYS A 62 0.23 3.24 14.11
CA LYS A 62 1.63 3.34 14.59
C LYS A 62 2.66 3.48 13.49
N TRP A 63 2.31 3.17 12.25
CA TRP A 63 3.25 3.15 11.13
C TRP A 63 2.65 3.58 9.80
N ASN A 64 1.33 3.50 9.65
CA ASN A 64 0.65 3.70 8.38
C ASN A 64 0.22 5.18 8.22
N PRO A 65 0.82 5.95 7.29
CA PRO A 65 0.46 7.35 7.07
C PRO A 65 -0.85 7.52 6.29
N PHE A 66 -1.35 6.45 5.66
CA PHE A 66 -2.59 6.43 4.90
C PHE A 66 -3.76 5.98 5.77
N VAL A 67 -3.73 4.75 6.29
CA VAL A 67 -4.83 4.19 7.08
C VAL A 67 -4.59 4.48 8.56
N ARG A 68 -5.30 5.47 9.09
CA ARG A 68 -5.15 5.98 10.47
C ARG A 68 -6.07 5.31 11.48
N ALA A 69 -7.05 4.54 11.00
CA ALA A 69 -7.78 3.55 11.80
C ALA A 69 -8.27 2.42 10.91
N ALA A 70 -8.12 1.19 11.38
CA ALA A 70 -8.67 -0.01 10.78
C ALA A 70 -9.44 -0.77 11.85
N ILE A 71 -10.74 -0.97 11.63
CA ILE A 71 -11.64 -1.56 12.62
C ILE A 71 -12.49 -2.63 11.94
N ALA A 72 -12.37 -3.88 12.40
CA ALA A 72 -13.28 -4.94 11.98
C ALA A 72 -14.65 -4.74 12.64
N VAL A 73 -15.69 -4.70 11.82
CA VAL A 73 -17.07 -4.44 12.22
C VAL A 73 -18.02 -5.46 11.58
N SER A 74 -19.12 -5.73 12.28
CA SER A 74 -20.22 -6.53 11.75
C SER A 74 -21.00 -5.77 10.67
N ILE A 75 -21.92 -6.47 9.99
CA ILE A 75 -22.87 -5.88 9.03
C ILE A 75 -23.72 -4.74 9.60
N THR A 76 -23.91 -4.68 10.93
CA THR A 76 -24.62 -3.61 11.64
C THR A 76 -23.69 -2.56 12.25
N ASN A 77 -22.42 -2.51 11.85
CA ASN A 77 -21.39 -1.58 12.32
C ASN A 77 -21.05 -1.70 13.82
N LEU A 78 -21.29 -2.86 14.44
CA LEU A 78 -20.75 -3.15 15.77
C LEU A 78 -19.31 -3.64 15.65
N THR A 79 -18.40 -3.08 16.44
CA THR A 79 -17.00 -3.54 16.55
C THR A 79 -16.94 -5.02 16.92
N LEU A 80 -16.16 -5.79 16.17
CA LEU A 80 -15.96 -7.22 16.39
C LEU A 80 -14.87 -7.46 17.45
N PRO A 81 -14.91 -8.59 18.18
CA PRO A 81 -13.84 -8.92 19.13
C PRO A 81 -12.52 -9.26 18.43
N GLU A 82 -12.59 -9.94 17.28
CA GLU A 82 -11.44 -10.14 16.40
C GLU A 82 -11.19 -8.85 15.61
N GLN A 83 -9.96 -8.36 15.64
CA GLN A 83 -9.54 -7.13 14.95
C GLN A 83 -8.43 -7.43 13.94
N ARG A 84 -8.41 -8.64 13.42
CA ARG A 84 -7.64 -9.07 12.26
C ARG A 84 -8.60 -9.37 11.10
N PRO A 85 -8.13 -9.40 9.84
CA PRO A 85 -9.02 -9.70 8.72
C PRO A 85 -9.56 -11.12 8.82
N VAL A 86 -10.88 -11.23 8.70
CA VAL A 86 -11.62 -12.49 8.57
C VAL A 86 -12.49 -12.34 7.33
N GLU A 87 -12.48 -13.33 6.44
CA GLU A 87 -13.28 -13.28 5.21
C GLU A 87 -14.76 -13.06 5.52
N ASN A 88 -15.40 -12.18 4.75
CA ASN A 88 -16.79 -11.71 4.88
C ASN A 88 -17.09 -10.76 6.05
N ASP A 89 -16.12 -10.48 6.93
CA ASP A 89 -16.25 -9.37 7.86
C ASP A 89 -16.13 -8.03 7.14
N ARG A 90 -16.65 -6.97 7.77
CA ARG A 90 -16.51 -5.62 7.25
C ARG A 90 -15.39 -4.88 7.94
N LEU A 91 -14.78 -3.94 7.25
CA LEU A 91 -13.82 -3.01 7.80
C LEU A 91 -14.40 -1.61 7.73
N PHE A 92 -14.21 -0.84 8.79
CA PHE A 92 -14.29 0.60 8.76
C PHE A 92 -12.87 1.16 8.74
N PHE A 93 -12.59 1.99 7.74
CA PHE A 93 -11.33 2.73 7.64
C PHE A 93 -11.54 4.22 7.82
N ARG A 94 -10.63 4.83 8.59
CA ARG A 94 -10.35 6.27 8.55
C ARG A 94 -9.02 6.45 7.85
N VAL A 95 -9.00 7.20 6.75
CA VAL A 95 -7.84 7.35 5.88
C VAL A 95 -7.46 8.80 5.67
N GLN A 96 -6.20 9.01 5.23
CA GLN A 96 -5.63 10.29 4.83
C GLN A 96 -5.31 10.28 3.34
N ILE A 97 -6.01 11.11 2.55
CA ILE A 97 -5.77 11.27 1.11
C ILE A 97 -5.59 12.77 0.82
N PRO A 98 -4.37 13.22 0.45
CA PRO A 98 -3.09 12.49 0.43
C PRO A 98 -2.62 12.02 1.82
N PRO A 99 -1.66 11.08 1.92
CA PRO A 99 -1.21 10.53 3.20
C PRO A 99 -0.46 11.57 4.05
N LEU A 100 -0.30 11.27 5.34
CA LEU A 100 0.56 12.06 6.22
C LEU A 100 2.04 11.91 5.83
N PRO A 101 2.89 12.93 6.09
CA PRO A 101 4.33 12.78 5.91
C PRO A 101 4.89 11.77 6.91
N LEU A 102 5.74 10.86 6.43
CA LEU A 102 6.49 9.91 7.29
C LEU A 102 7.65 10.60 8.02
N PRO A 103 8.08 10.10 9.19
CA PRO A 103 7.46 9.00 9.94
C PRO A 103 6.17 9.43 10.64
N VAL A 104 5.32 8.45 10.97
CA VAL A 104 4.11 8.63 11.77
C VAL A 104 4.09 7.64 12.92
N ASP A 105 3.35 7.97 13.97
CA ASP A 105 3.03 7.10 15.11
C ASP A 105 1.53 7.24 15.48
N GLU A 106 1.10 6.57 16.56
CA GLU A 106 -0.30 6.61 17.00
C GLU A 106 -0.77 8.00 17.48
N ASP A 107 0.16 8.86 17.88
CA ASP A 107 -0.10 10.21 18.38
C ASP A 107 -0.04 11.27 17.26
N THR A 108 0.45 10.90 16.07
CA THR A 108 0.53 11.79 14.91
C THR A 108 -0.89 12.20 14.47
N PRO A 109 -1.22 13.50 14.52
CA PRO A 109 -2.58 13.96 14.25
C PRO A 109 -2.94 13.85 12.78
N ASP A 110 -4.17 13.44 12.53
CA ASP A 110 -4.82 13.46 11.22
C ASP A 110 -4.93 14.91 10.70
N ASN A 111 -4.85 15.09 9.37
CA ASN A 111 -5.26 16.34 8.73
C ASN A 111 -6.77 16.28 8.46
N PRO A 112 -7.61 17.12 9.12
CA PRO A 112 -9.06 17.05 8.97
C PRO A 112 -9.55 17.29 7.54
N LEU A 113 -8.81 18.07 6.75
CA LEU A 113 -9.17 18.36 5.35
C LEU A 113 -8.88 17.18 4.42
N HIS A 114 -8.01 16.27 4.82
CA HIS A 114 -7.62 15.09 4.06
C HIS A 114 -8.18 13.80 4.67
N THR A 115 -9.10 13.91 5.64
CA THR A 115 -9.67 12.73 6.29
C THR A 115 -10.86 12.22 5.49
N GLN A 116 -10.82 10.96 5.08
CA GLN A 116 -11.94 10.25 4.47
C GLN A 116 -12.26 8.97 5.23
N PHE A 117 -13.42 8.40 4.95
CA PHE A 117 -13.89 7.17 5.55
C PHE A 117 -14.29 6.19 4.46
N ALA A 118 -13.97 4.91 4.66
CA ALA A 118 -14.36 3.83 3.78
C ALA A 118 -14.96 2.68 4.58
N TYR A 119 -15.93 2.01 3.97
CA TYR A 119 -16.43 0.73 4.43
C TYR A 119 -16.05 -0.31 3.38
N GLU A 120 -15.44 -1.39 3.82
CA GLU A 120 -14.91 -2.43 2.95
C GLU A 120 -15.43 -3.79 3.42
N ASN A 121 -15.54 -4.75 2.52
CA ASN A 121 -15.74 -6.15 2.87
C ASN A 121 -14.42 -6.91 2.67
N VAL A 122 -13.98 -7.70 3.64
CA VAL A 122 -12.83 -8.58 3.46
C VAL A 122 -13.23 -9.71 2.51
N THR A 123 -12.59 -9.79 1.35
CA THR A 123 -12.93 -10.76 0.31
C THR A 123 -12.01 -11.97 0.33
N HIS A 124 -10.74 -11.79 0.69
CA HIS A 124 -9.75 -12.87 0.69
C HIS A 124 -8.76 -12.73 1.83
N VAL A 125 -8.53 -13.81 2.59
CA VAL A 125 -7.48 -13.91 3.61
C VAL A 125 -6.69 -15.20 3.38
N GLN A 126 -5.58 -15.10 2.64
CA GLN A 126 -4.82 -16.24 2.13
C GLN A 126 -3.37 -16.20 2.64
N PRO A 127 -3.13 -16.49 3.93
CA PRO A 127 -1.79 -16.40 4.53
C PRO A 127 -0.77 -17.31 3.84
N ASP A 128 -1.17 -18.52 3.44
CA ASP A 128 -0.30 -19.49 2.76
C ASP A 128 0.17 -19.00 1.37
N LEU A 129 -0.61 -18.12 0.73
CA LEU A 129 -0.26 -17.49 -0.54
C LEU A 129 0.32 -16.09 -0.34
N GLY A 130 0.33 -15.57 0.89
CA GLY A 130 0.69 -14.20 1.20
C GLY A 130 -0.22 -13.17 0.54
N ARG A 131 -1.53 -13.44 0.40
CA ARG A 131 -2.49 -12.54 -0.27
C ARG A 131 -3.64 -12.13 0.65
N LEU A 132 -4.01 -10.86 0.57
CA LEU A 132 -5.08 -10.25 1.35
C LEU A 132 -5.86 -9.30 0.46
N ALA A 133 -7.19 -9.32 0.53
CA ALA A 133 -8.01 -8.40 -0.23
C ALA A 133 -9.27 -7.95 0.50
N TRP A 134 -9.71 -6.76 0.15
CA TRP A 134 -11.00 -6.21 0.56
C TRP A 134 -11.56 -5.32 -0.55
N ALA A 135 -12.89 -5.27 -0.62
CA ALA A 135 -13.62 -4.56 -1.66
C ALA A 135 -14.53 -3.47 -1.09
N TYR A 136 -14.55 -2.33 -1.79
CA TYR A 136 -15.27 -1.13 -1.37
C TYR A 136 -16.77 -1.40 -1.34
N GLN A 137 -17.41 -1.02 -0.23
CA GLN A 137 -18.83 -1.22 -0.06
C GLN A 137 -19.61 -0.12 -0.79
N SER A 138 -19.98 -0.38 -2.04
CA SER A 138 -20.85 0.46 -2.85
C SER A 138 -21.63 -0.40 -3.85
N PRO A 139 -22.80 0.05 -4.34
CA PRO A 139 -23.38 -0.54 -5.54
C PRO A 139 -22.37 -0.50 -6.69
N GLU A 140 -22.07 -1.64 -7.30
CA GLU A 140 -21.02 -1.81 -8.34
C GLU A 140 -21.18 -0.82 -9.51
N ILE A 141 -22.43 -0.52 -9.89
CA ILE A 141 -22.74 0.44 -10.96
C ILE A 141 -22.16 1.84 -10.66
N LEU A 142 -22.14 2.24 -9.38
CA LEU A 142 -21.67 3.56 -8.97
C LEU A 142 -20.15 3.58 -8.87
N LEU A 143 -19.61 2.66 -8.09
CA LEU A 143 -18.19 2.52 -7.83
C LEU A 143 -17.94 1.09 -7.35
N GLU A 144 -17.07 0.40 -8.06
CA GLU A 144 -16.54 -0.91 -7.69
C GLU A 144 -15.03 -0.76 -7.55
N ALA A 145 -14.48 -1.26 -6.45
CA ALA A 145 -13.05 -1.27 -6.23
C ALA A 145 -12.70 -2.43 -5.31
N GLU A 146 -11.63 -3.16 -5.64
CA GLU A 146 -11.06 -4.18 -4.77
C GLU A 146 -9.57 -3.94 -4.63
N ARG A 147 -9.13 -3.80 -3.38
CA ARG A 147 -7.73 -3.68 -3.04
C ARG A 147 -7.15 -5.06 -2.77
N TRP A 148 -6.21 -5.44 -3.62
CA TRP A 148 -5.35 -6.59 -3.41
C TRP A 148 -4.02 -6.17 -2.81
N GLN A 149 -3.53 -6.96 -1.85
CA GLN A 149 -2.20 -6.86 -1.29
C GLN A 149 -1.54 -8.23 -1.32
N ALA A 150 -0.24 -8.25 -1.63
CA ALA A 150 0.53 -9.46 -1.71
C ALA A 150 1.91 -9.30 -1.07
N LEU A 151 2.38 -10.39 -0.46
CA LEU A 151 3.71 -10.56 0.10
C LEU A 151 4.38 -11.75 -0.59
N SER A 152 5.66 -11.64 -0.89
CA SER A 152 6.43 -12.73 -1.47
C SER A 152 7.86 -12.75 -0.97
N ASP A 153 8.33 -13.89 -0.50
CA ASP A 153 9.76 -14.09 -0.25
C ASP A 153 10.49 -14.10 -1.59
N ILE A 154 11.40 -13.15 -1.78
CA ILE A 154 12.22 -13.01 -2.99
C ILE A 154 13.67 -13.46 -2.74
N GLY A 155 13.94 -14.10 -1.60
CA GLY A 155 15.25 -14.56 -1.19
C GLY A 155 16.10 -13.47 -0.53
N GLY A 156 17.19 -13.89 0.11
CA GLY A 156 18.16 -12.97 0.73
C GLY A 156 17.61 -12.21 1.95
N GLY A 157 16.59 -12.74 2.63
CA GLY A 157 15.96 -12.07 3.77
C GLY A 157 15.11 -10.86 3.37
N LYS A 158 14.59 -10.86 2.13
CA LYS A 158 13.73 -9.80 1.60
C LYS A 158 12.37 -10.33 1.22
N VAL A 159 11.37 -9.50 1.48
CA VAL A 159 9.99 -9.68 1.05
C VAL A 159 9.64 -8.58 0.04
N LEU A 160 9.02 -8.96 -1.07
CA LEU A 160 8.34 -8.03 -1.96
C LEU A 160 6.93 -7.80 -1.41
N TYR A 161 6.61 -6.55 -1.09
CA TYR A 161 5.24 -6.11 -0.81
C TYR A 161 4.66 -5.42 -2.04
N GLU A 162 3.44 -5.82 -2.40
CA GLU A 162 2.66 -5.24 -3.48
C GLU A 162 1.26 -4.89 -2.98
N SER A 163 0.71 -3.78 -3.47
CA SER A 163 -0.68 -3.40 -3.25
C SER A 163 -1.23 -2.79 -4.53
N ARG A 164 -2.45 -3.13 -4.92
CA ARG A 164 -3.13 -2.57 -6.08
C ARG A 164 -4.62 -2.51 -5.83
N GLU A 165 -5.22 -1.39 -6.19
CA GLU A 165 -6.67 -1.23 -6.25
C GLU A 165 -7.05 -0.70 -7.63
N VAL A 166 -8.06 -1.33 -8.22
CA VAL A 166 -8.56 -0.99 -9.56
C VAL A 166 -9.99 -0.50 -9.39
N TYR A 167 -10.28 0.66 -9.97
CA TYR A 167 -11.58 1.31 -9.83
C TYR A 167 -12.40 1.20 -11.11
N HIS A 168 -13.66 0.78 -10.97
CA HIS A 168 -14.65 0.67 -12.03
C HIS A 168 -15.92 1.45 -11.66
N GLY A 169 -16.85 1.54 -12.60
CA GLY A 169 -18.16 2.16 -12.38
C GLY A 169 -18.25 3.62 -12.84
N ALA A 170 -19.47 4.16 -12.78
CA ALA A 170 -19.81 5.45 -13.37
C ALA A 170 -19.12 6.65 -12.69
N LEU A 171 -18.76 6.54 -11.41
CA LEU A 171 -18.14 7.62 -10.64
C LEU A 171 -16.60 7.53 -10.59
N ALA A 172 -16.00 6.48 -11.14
CA ALA A 172 -14.55 6.25 -11.03
C ALA A 172 -13.72 7.39 -11.65
N SER A 173 -14.12 7.94 -12.80
CA SER A 173 -13.39 9.07 -13.42
C SER A 173 -13.49 10.36 -12.59
N THR A 174 -14.60 10.57 -11.88
CA THR A 174 -14.76 11.71 -10.97
C THR A 174 -13.89 11.51 -9.72
N LEU A 175 -13.81 10.29 -9.20
CA LEU A 175 -12.94 9.93 -8.10
C LEU A 175 -11.46 10.13 -8.47
N GLU A 176 -11.05 9.66 -9.66
CA GLU A 176 -9.70 9.86 -10.20
C GLU A 176 -9.33 11.34 -10.27
N ALA A 177 -10.21 12.18 -10.84
CA ALA A 177 -9.95 13.60 -11.00
C ALA A 177 -9.80 14.35 -9.66
N LEU A 178 -10.46 13.88 -8.60
CA LEU A 178 -10.43 14.51 -7.28
C LEU A 178 -9.35 13.96 -6.35
N TYR A 179 -9.07 12.66 -6.43
CA TYR A 179 -8.27 11.93 -5.44
C TYR A 179 -7.19 11.04 -6.04
N GLY A 180 -7.11 10.86 -7.35
CA GLY A 180 -6.20 9.88 -7.99
C GLY A 180 -4.74 10.04 -7.59
N GLU A 181 -4.22 11.28 -7.64
CA GLU A 181 -2.85 11.58 -7.20
C GLU A 181 -2.65 11.28 -5.72
N GLY A 182 -3.53 11.78 -4.85
CA GLY A 182 -3.45 11.53 -3.41
C GLY A 182 -3.62 10.06 -3.02
N LEU A 183 -4.42 9.29 -3.76
CA LEU A 183 -4.60 7.84 -3.57
C LEU A 183 -3.33 7.08 -3.96
N GLN A 184 -2.70 7.46 -5.07
CA GLN A 184 -1.42 6.89 -5.48
C GLN A 184 -0.34 7.16 -4.44
N GLU A 185 -0.24 8.42 -3.96
CA GLU A 185 0.65 8.78 -2.87
C GLU A 185 0.36 7.98 -1.60
N ALA A 186 -0.91 7.76 -1.27
CA ALA A 186 -1.34 7.03 -0.10
C ALA A 186 -0.91 5.55 -0.11
N PHE A 187 -1.02 4.88 -1.26
CA PHE A 187 -0.56 3.50 -1.43
C PHE A 187 0.95 3.40 -1.24
N GLU A 188 1.69 4.32 -1.85
CA GLU A 188 3.15 4.39 -1.67
C GLU A 188 3.53 4.73 -0.23
N GLY A 189 2.80 5.64 0.42
CA GLY A 189 2.99 6.04 1.80
C GLY A 189 2.82 4.85 2.75
N GLN A 190 1.77 4.04 2.57
CA GLN A 190 1.61 2.79 3.33
C GLN A 190 2.77 1.83 3.09
N ALA A 191 3.18 1.61 1.83
CA ALA A 191 4.30 0.71 1.52
C ALA A 191 5.62 1.16 2.19
N LYS A 192 5.90 2.47 2.15
CA LYS A 192 7.07 3.09 2.80
C LYS A 192 6.97 2.99 4.33
N GLY A 193 5.80 3.23 4.91
CA GLY A 193 5.56 3.09 6.35
C GLY A 193 5.77 1.66 6.84
N LEU A 194 5.27 0.67 6.11
CA LEU A 194 5.47 -0.76 6.41
C LEU A 194 6.95 -1.13 6.36
N LYS A 195 7.68 -0.61 5.36
CA LYS A 195 9.12 -0.82 5.25
C LYS A 195 9.88 -0.24 6.45
N LEU A 196 9.58 1.00 6.84
CA LEU A 196 10.21 1.64 8.00
C LEU A 196 9.99 0.82 9.28
N LEU A 197 8.73 0.42 9.55
CA LEU A 197 8.40 -0.41 10.70
C LEU A 197 9.26 -1.69 10.77
N LEU A 198 9.35 -2.41 9.65
CA LEU A 198 9.93 -3.75 9.62
C LEU A 198 11.46 -3.74 9.53
N GLU A 199 12.07 -2.68 8.99
CA GLU A 199 13.53 -2.55 8.88
C GLU A 199 14.16 -1.82 10.07
N GLU A 200 13.43 -1.00 10.80
CA GLU A 200 13.92 -0.39 12.06
C GLU A 200 13.97 -1.40 13.22
N THR A 201 13.27 -2.52 13.11
CA THR A 201 13.19 -3.56 14.15
C THR A 201 14.27 -4.65 14.02
N LEU A 202 15.25 -4.48 13.13
CA LEU A 202 16.39 -5.40 12.90
C LEU A 202 17.69 -4.87 13.53
#